data_AF-A0ABD3WLA6-F1
#
_entry.id   AF-A0ABD3WLA6-F1
#
_cell.length_a   1.000
_cell.length_b   1.000
_cell.length_c   1.000
_cell.angle_alpha   90.00
_cell.angle_beta   90.00
_cell.angle_gamma   90.00
#
_symmetry.space_group_name_H-M   'P 1'
#
loop_
_entity.id
_entity.type
_entity.pdbx_description
1 polymer ?
#
loop_
_entity_poly.entity_id
_entity_poly.type
_entity_poly.pdbx_seq_one_letter_code
_entity_poly.pdbx_strand_id
1 'polypeptide(L)'
;MCASTTWYIDGHKGACGCGPANGDSQFDWNHSGFVAAASQNVFDSNPSVKWCGHMCGKCIKLTTTGGFVPGQGSAIGAGQSHVFMVSNLCPNESPNLAWCNQDSHNGYVNTHGYHAHFDLEDGAGQLRGIGWRDHNPEVTYEEVNCDQAHQQNSKTPSNSMYHQCQCGHQGK
;
A
#
# COMPACT_ATOMS: atom_id res chain seq x y z
N MET A 1 -12.88 4.56 7.14
CA MET A 1 -12.09 4.10 8.31
C MET A 1 -10.72 4.76 8.26
N CYS A 2 -9.98 4.86 9.36
CA CYS A 2 -8.61 5.40 9.35
C CYS A 2 -7.57 4.31 9.16
N ALA A 3 -6.43 4.66 8.57
CA ALA A 3 -5.25 3.84 8.41
C ALA A 3 -4.00 4.65 8.74
N SER A 4 -2.95 3.94 9.15
CA SER A 4 -1.60 4.51 9.25
C SER A 4 -0.83 4.27 7.95
N THR A 5 0.16 5.11 7.69
CA THR A 5 1.07 4.95 6.55
C THR A 5 2.52 5.03 7.01
N THR A 6 3.38 4.28 6.34
CA THR A 6 4.83 4.50 6.29
C THR A 6 5.24 4.59 4.82
N TRP A 7 6.54 4.71 4.56
CA TRP A 7 7.08 4.54 3.23
C TRP A 7 8.26 3.57 3.26
N TYR A 8 8.48 2.93 2.12
CA TYR A 8 9.54 1.96 1.94
C TYR A 8 10.16 2.06 0.54
N ILE A 9 11.31 1.39 0.40
CA ILE A 9 11.99 1.17 -0.87
C ILE A 9 12.38 -0.31 -0.86
N ASP A 10 11.65 -1.14 -1.60
CA ASP A 10 11.85 -2.59 -1.57
C ASP A 10 12.77 -3.05 -2.70
N GLY A 11 12.49 -2.59 -3.91
CA GLY A 11 13.22 -3.04 -5.11
C GLY A 11 12.83 -4.44 -5.60
N HIS A 12 12.07 -5.20 -4.80
CA HIS A 12 11.62 -6.56 -5.13
C HIS A 12 10.33 -6.56 -5.96
N LYS A 13 10.02 -7.71 -6.57
CA LYS A 13 8.81 -7.90 -7.40
C LYS A 13 7.50 -7.77 -6.61
N GLY A 14 7.55 -8.03 -5.30
CA GLY A 14 6.44 -7.95 -4.39
C GLY A 14 5.43 -9.10 -4.49
N ALA A 15 4.59 -9.22 -3.46
CA ALA A 15 3.67 -10.33 -3.22
C ALA A 15 2.52 -10.48 -4.23
N CYS A 16 2.30 -9.48 -5.09
CA CYS A 16 1.33 -9.56 -6.19
C CYS A 16 1.99 -9.92 -7.54
N GLY A 17 3.30 -10.15 -7.56
CA GLY A 17 4.03 -10.60 -8.74
C GLY A 17 4.12 -9.54 -9.83
N CYS A 18 4.30 -8.27 -9.46
CA CYS A 18 4.31 -7.13 -10.40
C CYS A 18 5.71 -6.85 -10.96
N GLY A 19 6.23 -7.85 -11.67
CA GLY A 19 7.52 -7.82 -12.35
C GLY A 19 7.64 -8.97 -13.36
N PRO A 20 8.78 -9.10 -14.04
CA PRO A 20 9.01 -10.19 -14.99
C PRO A 20 8.80 -11.57 -14.34
N ALA A 21 8.32 -12.52 -15.15
CA ALA A 21 8.00 -13.89 -14.67
C ALA A 21 9.21 -14.54 -13.96
N ASN A 22 10.41 -14.35 -14.52
CA ASN A 22 11.67 -14.84 -13.95
C ASN A 22 12.42 -13.71 -13.24
N GLY A 23 12.99 -14.01 -12.07
CA GLY A 23 13.75 -13.05 -11.25
C GLY A 23 12.91 -12.39 -10.17
N ASP A 24 13.45 -11.34 -9.55
CA ASP A 24 12.82 -10.61 -8.44
C ASP A 24 12.84 -9.09 -8.67
N SER A 25 12.93 -8.66 -9.92
CA SER A 25 12.80 -7.26 -10.27
C SER A 25 11.33 -6.86 -10.40
N GLN A 26 11.04 -5.62 -10.06
CA GLN A 26 9.75 -4.99 -10.31
C GLN A 26 9.66 -4.38 -11.72
N PHE A 27 8.44 -4.20 -12.22
CA PHE A 27 8.21 -3.33 -13.38
C PHE A 27 8.45 -1.86 -13.02
N ASP A 28 8.84 -1.03 -14.00
CA ASP A 28 9.11 0.41 -13.80
C ASP A 28 7.92 1.15 -13.17
N TRP A 29 6.70 0.77 -13.54
CA TRP A 29 5.50 1.37 -13.00
C TRP A 29 5.24 0.97 -11.54
N ASN A 30 5.68 -0.22 -11.12
CA ASN A 30 5.56 -0.66 -9.73
C ASN A 30 6.58 0.08 -8.85
N HIS A 31 7.75 0.39 -9.40
CA HIS A 31 8.77 1.19 -8.71
C HIS A 31 8.38 2.68 -8.54
N SER A 32 7.78 3.27 -9.58
CA SER A 32 7.61 4.73 -9.68
C SER A 32 6.17 5.23 -9.58
N GLY A 33 5.22 4.30 -9.51
CA GLY A 33 3.79 4.57 -9.34
C GLY A 33 3.37 4.68 -7.88
N PHE A 34 2.13 5.08 -7.68
CA PHE A 34 1.45 5.01 -6.40
C PHE A 34 0.99 3.58 -6.17
N VAL A 35 1.89 2.81 -5.55
CA VAL A 35 1.62 1.45 -5.08
C VAL A 35 1.89 1.33 -3.58
N ALA A 36 1.27 0.34 -2.96
CA ALA A 36 1.38 0.10 -1.52
C ALA A 36 1.55 -1.39 -1.21
N ALA A 37 2.26 -1.65 -0.12
CA ALA A 37 2.25 -2.90 0.62
C ALA A 37 1.17 -2.82 1.72
N ALA A 38 0.11 -3.62 1.60
CA ALA A 38 -0.97 -3.64 2.59
C ALA A 38 -0.59 -4.54 3.78
N SER A 39 -0.98 -4.17 5.00
CA SER A 39 -0.77 -5.04 6.17
C SER A 39 -1.43 -6.40 6.02
N GLN A 40 -0.86 -7.44 6.64
CA GLN A 40 -1.25 -8.84 6.44
C GLN A 40 -2.76 -9.08 6.36
N ASN A 41 -3.52 -8.65 7.37
CA ASN A 41 -4.96 -8.89 7.43
C ASN A 41 -5.76 -8.07 6.39
N VAL A 42 -5.22 -6.95 5.91
CA VAL A 42 -5.79 -6.20 4.79
C VAL A 42 -5.45 -6.91 3.48
N PHE A 43 -4.19 -7.30 3.29
CA PHE A 43 -3.72 -8.00 2.09
C PHE A 43 -4.52 -9.28 1.81
N ASP A 44 -4.71 -10.10 2.85
CA ASP A 44 -5.58 -11.27 2.86
C ASP A 44 -5.99 -11.63 4.29
N SER A 45 -7.27 -11.95 4.51
CA SER A 45 -7.76 -12.31 5.85
C SER A 45 -7.25 -13.66 6.34
N ASN A 46 -6.73 -14.51 5.45
CA ASN A 46 -5.98 -15.69 5.85
C ASN A 46 -4.50 -15.30 6.07
N PRO A 47 -3.99 -15.32 7.31
CA PRO A 47 -2.63 -14.86 7.62
C PRO A 47 -1.52 -15.73 7.00
N SER A 48 -1.85 -16.92 6.50
CA SER A 48 -0.89 -17.77 5.77
C SER A 48 -0.71 -17.36 4.31
N VAL A 49 -1.59 -16.52 3.76
CA VAL A 49 -1.50 -16.05 2.37
C VAL A 49 -0.50 -14.90 2.32
N LYS A 50 0.66 -15.19 1.70
CA LYS A 50 1.75 -14.23 1.49
C LYS A 50 1.97 -13.86 0.02
N TRP A 51 1.19 -14.48 -0.87
CA TRP A 51 1.33 -14.35 -2.32
C TRP A 51 -0.05 -14.35 -2.98
N CYS A 52 -0.28 -13.45 -3.93
CA CYS A 52 -1.58 -13.24 -4.58
C CYS A 52 -2.74 -13.10 -3.59
N GLY A 53 -2.58 -12.27 -2.56
CA GLY A 53 -3.65 -11.96 -1.60
C GLY A 53 -4.88 -11.36 -2.27
N HIS A 54 -6.03 -11.46 -1.61
CA HIS A 54 -7.30 -10.93 -2.11
C HIS A 54 -7.25 -9.44 -2.52
N MET A 55 -6.46 -8.62 -1.83
CA MET A 55 -6.33 -7.19 -2.16
C MET A 55 -5.38 -6.88 -3.31
N CYS A 56 -4.64 -7.86 -3.85
CA CYS A 56 -3.73 -7.60 -4.97
C CYS A 56 -4.47 -6.97 -6.17
N GLY A 57 -3.95 -5.85 -6.65
CA GLY A 57 -4.51 -5.09 -7.77
C GLY A 57 -5.68 -4.16 -7.41
N LYS A 58 -6.15 -4.16 -6.16
CA LYS A 58 -7.17 -3.23 -5.68
C LYS A 58 -6.57 -1.85 -5.48
N CYS A 59 -7.34 -0.81 -5.81
CA CYS A 59 -6.95 0.58 -5.59
C CYS A 59 -7.66 1.18 -4.39
N ILE A 60 -6.90 1.89 -3.58
CA ILE A 60 -7.32 2.50 -2.33
C ILE A 60 -7.02 3.99 -2.38
N LYS A 61 -8.06 4.80 -2.21
CA LYS A 61 -7.91 6.25 -2.08
C LYS A 61 -7.59 6.57 -0.64
N LEU A 62 -6.43 7.17 -0.41
CA LEU A 62 -5.97 7.62 0.90
C LEU A 62 -6.16 9.14 0.99
N THR A 63 -6.83 9.62 2.04
CA THR A 63 -7.05 11.06 2.25
C THR A 63 -6.52 11.48 3.61
N THR A 64 -5.61 12.47 3.64
CA THR A 64 -5.00 12.94 4.89
C THR A 64 -6.05 13.47 5.87
N THR A 65 -5.94 13.09 7.14
CA THR A 65 -6.78 13.64 8.23
C THR A 65 -6.16 14.89 8.86
N GLY A 66 -4.85 15.08 8.64
CA GLY A 66 -4.01 16.03 9.36
C GLY A 66 -3.36 15.46 10.62
N GLY A 67 -3.77 14.26 11.04
CA GLY A 67 -3.13 13.49 12.10
C GLY A 67 -1.85 12.78 11.65
N PHE A 68 -1.10 12.31 12.63
CA PHE A 68 0.10 11.49 12.48
C PHE A 68 0.40 10.79 13.81
N VAL A 69 1.22 9.74 13.79
CA VAL A 69 1.69 9.09 15.02
C VAL A 69 2.89 9.88 15.60
N PRO A 70 2.81 10.39 16.84
CA PRO A 70 3.89 11.17 17.44
C PRO A 70 5.24 10.43 17.46
N GLY A 71 6.29 11.10 16.98
CA GLY A 71 7.64 10.52 16.89
C GLY A 71 7.87 9.59 15.71
N GLN A 72 6.83 9.30 14.90
CA GLN A 72 6.89 8.44 13.72
C GLN A 72 6.46 9.18 12.44
N GLY A 73 6.18 10.47 12.53
CA GLY A 73 5.69 11.30 11.43
C GLY A 73 5.56 12.75 11.86
N SER A 74 4.93 13.56 11.02
CA SER A 74 4.69 14.98 11.29
C SER A 74 3.40 15.46 10.61
N ALA A 75 2.84 16.56 11.10
CA ALA A 75 1.58 17.09 10.59
C ALA A 75 1.68 17.47 9.10
N ILE A 76 0.61 17.17 8.35
CA ILE A 76 0.39 17.63 6.98
C ILE A 76 -1.04 18.17 6.88
N GLY A 77 -1.34 19.03 5.89
CA GLY A 77 -2.71 19.53 5.70
C GLY A 77 -3.72 18.40 5.48
N ALA A 78 -4.91 18.52 6.09
CA ALA A 78 -6.02 17.58 5.88
C ALA A 78 -6.65 17.74 4.48
N GLY A 79 -7.22 16.66 3.95
CA GLY A 79 -7.99 16.65 2.71
C GLY A 79 -7.19 16.42 1.43
N GLN A 80 -5.87 16.18 1.51
CA GLN A 80 -5.09 15.77 0.35
C GLN A 80 -5.35 14.29 0.06
N SER A 81 -5.74 13.95 -1.18
CA SER A 81 -6.05 12.58 -1.59
C SER A 81 -5.16 12.08 -2.72
N HIS A 82 -4.70 10.83 -2.60
CA HIS A 82 -4.03 10.08 -3.68
C HIS A 82 -4.53 8.63 -3.69
N VAL A 83 -4.46 7.97 -4.86
CA VAL A 83 -4.92 6.58 -5.01
C VAL A 83 -3.73 5.67 -5.22
N PHE A 84 -3.61 4.65 -4.39
CA PHE A 84 -2.55 3.66 -4.43
C PHE A 84 -3.10 2.30 -4.83
N MET A 85 -2.39 1.54 -5.66
CA MET A 85 -2.70 0.14 -5.94
C MET A 85 -1.96 -0.77 -4.95
N VAL A 86 -2.63 -1.76 -4.39
CA VAL A 86 -1.96 -2.80 -3.59
C VAL A 86 -1.20 -3.73 -4.53
N SER A 87 0.13 -3.71 -4.46
CA SER A 87 1.01 -4.57 -5.27
C SER A 87 1.95 -5.45 -4.44
N ASN A 88 1.96 -5.26 -3.12
CA ASN A 88 2.82 -5.99 -2.22
C ASN A 88 2.17 -6.22 -0.85
N LEU A 89 2.87 -6.94 0.02
CA LEU A 89 2.47 -7.28 1.38
C LEU A 89 3.41 -6.59 2.38
N CYS A 90 2.82 -5.98 3.41
CA CYS A 90 3.52 -5.66 4.65
C CYS A 90 3.22 -6.77 5.68
N PRO A 91 4.14 -7.73 5.89
CA PRO A 91 3.84 -8.92 6.69
C PRO A 91 3.78 -8.60 8.19
N ASN A 92 2.95 -9.35 8.92
CA ASN A 92 2.93 -9.35 10.40
C ASN A 92 4.16 -10.09 10.96
N GLU A 93 5.34 -9.51 10.77
CA GLU A 93 6.63 -10.01 11.26
C GLU A 93 7.63 -8.86 11.40
N SER A 94 8.77 -9.10 12.03
CA SER A 94 9.82 -8.08 12.18
C SER A 94 10.38 -7.67 10.80
N PRO A 95 10.59 -6.37 10.52
CA PRO A 95 10.52 -5.22 11.43
C PRO A 95 9.15 -4.53 11.53
N ASN A 96 8.10 -5.06 10.90
CA ASN A 96 6.81 -4.38 10.70
C ASN A 96 5.82 -4.51 11.85
N LEU A 97 6.21 -5.13 12.97
CA LEU A 97 5.30 -5.49 14.08
C LEU A 97 4.62 -4.28 14.75
N ALA A 98 5.15 -3.06 14.59
CA ALA A 98 4.47 -1.86 15.09
C ALA A 98 3.26 -1.46 14.24
N TRP A 99 3.30 -1.80 12.94
CA TRP A 99 2.43 -1.21 11.92
C TRP A 99 1.49 -2.22 11.26
N CYS A 100 1.99 -3.43 10.98
CA CYS A 100 1.32 -4.43 10.15
C CYS A 100 0.87 -5.66 10.94
N ASN A 101 0.74 -5.53 12.26
CA ASN A 101 0.42 -6.65 13.15
C ASN A 101 -1.07 -6.88 13.39
N GLN A 102 -1.98 -6.26 12.62
CA GLN A 102 -3.43 -6.41 12.82
C GLN A 102 -3.85 -7.89 12.75
N ASP A 103 -4.24 -8.47 13.89
CA ASP A 103 -4.66 -9.86 14.00
C ASP A 103 -5.70 -10.04 15.12
N SER A 104 -6.14 -11.28 15.35
CA SER A 104 -7.11 -11.56 16.41
C SER A 104 -6.62 -11.26 17.82
N HIS A 105 -5.30 -11.25 18.08
CA HIS A 105 -4.72 -11.05 19.41
C HIS A 105 -4.76 -9.59 19.86
N ASN A 106 -4.75 -8.64 18.91
CA ASN A 106 -4.83 -7.21 19.19
C ASN A 106 -6.17 -6.57 18.78
N GLY A 107 -7.21 -7.37 18.52
CA GLY A 107 -8.51 -6.84 18.11
C GLY A 107 -8.49 -6.25 16.70
N TYR A 108 -7.60 -6.75 15.84
CA TYR A 108 -7.40 -6.33 14.46
C TYR A 108 -6.98 -4.86 14.32
N VAL A 109 -6.22 -4.32 15.28
CA VAL A 109 -5.60 -2.99 15.19
C VAL A 109 -4.09 -3.09 15.44
N ASN A 110 -3.31 -2.23 14.80
CA ASN A 110 -1.88 -2.20 15.08
C ASN A 110 -1.56 -1.54 16.43
N THR A 111 -0.27 -1.40 16.76
CA THR A 111 0.17 -0.83 18.04
C THR A 111 -0.26 0.63 18.25
N HIS A 112 -0.74 1.29 17.19
CA HIS A 112 -1.24 2.66 17.18
C HIS A 112 -2.76 2.76 17.05
N GLY A 113 -3.49 1.64 17.06
CA GLY A 113 -4.96 1.62 17.02
C GLY A 113 -5.59 1.63 15.62
N TYR A 114 -4.81 1.42 14.56
CA TYR A 114 -5.32 1.41 13.18
C TYR A 114 -5.64 0.00 12.67
N HIS A 115 -6.84 -0.17 12.12
CA HIS A 115 -7.31 -1.43 11.52
C HIS A 115 -6.63 -1.78 10.18
N ALA A 116 -6.00 -0.79 9.56
CA ALA A 116 -5.27 -0.96 8.32
C ALA A 116 -3.96 -0.18 8.39
N HIS A 117 -2.97 -0.70 7.66
CA HIS A 117 -1.72 -0.01 7.42
C HIS A 117 -1.31 -0.20 5.95
N PHE A 118 -0.78 0.87 5.36
CA PHE A 118 -0.30 0.89 3.99
C PHE A 118 1.11 1.46 3.98
N ASP A 119 2.07 0.60 3.67
CA ASP A 119 3.46 1.02 3.47
C ASP A 119 3.63 1.43 2.00
N LEU A 120 3.99 2.69 1.76
CA LEU A 120 3.88 3.33 0.46
C LEU A 120 5.23 3.30 -0.28
N GLU A 121 5.25 2.82 -1.51
CA GLU A 121 6.50 2.73 -2.30
C GLU A 121 7.01 4.14 -2.62
N ASP A 122 8.32 4.35 -2.41
CA ASP A 122 8.98 5.64 -2.67
C ASP A 122 10.34 5.50 -3.36
N GLY A 123 10.56 4.40 -4.07
CA GLY A 123 11.83 4.11 -4.75
C GLY A 123 12.20 5.13 -5.82
N ALA A 124 11.23 5.78 -6.45
CA ALA A 124 11.44 6.87 -7.40
C ALA A 124 11.22 8.27 -6.79
N GLY A 125 11.02 8.37 -5.46
CA GLY A 125 10.78 9.64 -4.77
C GLY A 125 9.38 10.24 -5.01
N GLN A 126 8.41 9.43 -5.45
CA GLN A 126 7.04 9.87 -5.75
C GLN A 126 6.31 10.45 -4.54
N LEU A 127 6.61 10.01 -3.31
CA LEU A 127 6.04 10.57 -2.09
C LEU A 127 6.64 11.93 -1.73
N ARG A 128 7.92 12.19 -2.08
CA ARG A 128 8.48 13.54 -1.98
C ARG A 128 7.73 14.50 -2.89
N GLY A 129 7.40 14.05 -4.09
CA GLY A 129 6.66 14.85 -5.08
C GLY A 129 5.28 15.30 -4.61
N ILE A 130 4.65 14.56 -3.71
CA ILE A 130 3.35 14.91 -3.11
C ILE A 130 3.46 15.45 -1.67
N GLY A 131 4.68 15.56 -1.14
CA GLY A 131 4.95 16.06 0.21
C GLY A 131 4.58 15.09 1.33
N TRP A 132 4.53 13.77 1.09
CA TRP A 132 4.15 12.78 2.13
C TRP A 132 5.34 12.09 2.78
N ARG A 133 6.51 12.07 2.14
CA ARG A 133 7.66 11.26 2.57
C ARG A 133 8.07 11.50 4.03
N ASP A 134 8.06 12.74 4.48
CA ASP A 134 8.54 13.10 5.83
C ASP A 134 7.41 13.19 6.87
N HIS A 135 6.19 12.78 6.49
CA HIS A 135 4.99 13.01 7.29
C HIS A 135 4.33 11.75 7.83
N ASN A 136 4.41 10.60 7.14
CA ASN A 136 3.71 9.36 7.52
C ASN A 136 2.26 9.64 7.97
N PRO A 137 1.46 10.26 7.08
CA PRO A 137 0.17 10.80 7.48
C PRO A 137 -0.78 9.72 7.98
N GLU A 138 -1.58 10.09 9.00
CA GLU A 138 -2.85 9.42 9.22
C GLU A 138 -3.79 9.74 8.05
N VAL A 139 -4.45 8.71 7.54
CA VAL A 139 -5.35 8.82 6.40
C VAL A 139 -6.68 8.15 6.68
N THR A 140 -7.76 8.62 6.05
CA THR A 140 -8.92 7.77 5.78
C THR A 140 -8.69 7.00 4.49
N TYR A 141 -9.29 5.81 4.37
CA TYR A 141 -9.20 5.00 3.15
C TYR A 141 -10.55 4.46 2.68
N GLU A 142 -10.67 4.30 1.36
CA GLU A 142 -11.79 3.68 0.64
C GLU A 142 -11.30 2.95 -0.62
N GLU A 143 -11.87 1.80 -0.97
CA GLU A 143 -11.60 1.14 -2.26
C GLU A 143 -12.24 1.94 -3.40
N VAL A 144 -11.52 2.11 -4.50
CA VAL A 144 -11.96 2.87 -5.68
C VAL A 144 -11.56 2.15 -6.97
N ASN A 145 -12.14 2.56 -8.10
CA ASN A 145 -11.80 2.03 -9.41
C ASN A 145 -10.41 2.52 -9.87
N CYS A 146 -9.50 1.58 -10.17
CA CYS A 146 -8.13 1.89 -10.61
C CYS A 146 -8.07 2.67 -11.93
N ASP A 147 -8.89 2.31 -12.92
CA ASP A 147 -8.83 2.95 -14.24
C ASP A 147 -9.32 4.40 -14.19
N GLN A 148 -10.37 4.67 -13.41
CA GLN A 148 -10.84 6.02 -13.17
C GLN A 148 -9.78 6.87 -12.45
N ALA A 149 -9.11 6.29 -11.44
CA ALA A 149 -8.02 6.98 -10.75
C ALA A 149 -6.82 7.23 -11.66
N HIS A 150 -6.45 6.25 -12.49
CA HIS A 150 -5.36 6.36 -13.47
C HIS A 150 -5.62 7.49 -14.48
N GLN A 151 -6.86 7.65 -14.94
CA GLN A 151 -7.24 8.76 -15.84
C GLN A 151 -7.04 10.14 -15.19
N GLN A 152 -7.23 10.24 -13.87
CA GLN A 152 -7.02 11.49 -13.13
C GLN A 152 -5.54 11.71 -12.80
N ASN A 153 -4.81 10.65 -12.49
CA ASN A 153 -3.38 10.69 -12.23
C ASN A 153 -2.72 9.38 -12.67
N SER A 154 -1.93 9.45 -13.74
CA SER A 154 -1.22 8.30 -14.31
C SER A 154 -0.21 7.63 -13.37
N LYS A 155 0.12 8.25 -12.22
CA LYS A 155 0.90 7.60 -11.16
C LYS A 155 0.16 6.44 -10.51
N THR A 156 -1.16 6.47 -10.42
CA THR A 156 -1.95 5.33 -9.98
C THR A 156 -1.98 4.28 -11.10
N PRO A 157 -1.51 3.04 -10.91
CA PRO A 157 -1.56 2.04 -11.98
C PRO A 157 -3.00 1.69 -12.40
N SER A 158 -3.21 1.38 -13.68
CA SER A 158 -4.49 0.92 -14.21
C SER A 158 -4.68 -0.59 -14.03
N ASN A 159 -5.90 -1.09 -14.22
CA ASN A 159 -6.17 -2.53 -14.23
C ASN A 159 -5.37 -3.24 -15.34
N SER A 160 -5.20 -2.59 -16.50
CA SER A 160 -4.39 -3.13 -17.58
C SER A 160 -2.91 -3.29 -17.21
N MET A 161 -2.38 -2.42 -16.34
CA MET A 161 -1.01 -2.55 -15.83
C MET A 161 -0.92 -3.69 -14.82
N TYR A 162 -1.90 -3.81 -13.93
CA TYR A 162 -1.97 -4.92 -12.99
C TYR A 162 -2.11 -6.29 -13.67
N HIS A 163 -2.78 -6.37 -14.83
CA HIS A 163 -2.81 -7.60 -15.64
C HIS A 163 -1.46 -8.04 -16.19
N GLN A 164 -0.39 -7.25 -16.07
CA GLN A 164 0.98 -7.70 -16.34
C GLN A 164 1.57 -8.49 -15.17
N CYS A 165 1.02 -8.34 -13.97
CA CYS A 165 1.47 -9.06 -12.78
C CYS A 165 1.02 -10.52 -12.83
N GLN A 166 1.82 -11.41 -12.24
CA GLN A 166 1.50 -12.83 -12.18
C GLN A 166 0.13 -13.11 -11.52
N CYS A 167 -0.22 -12.35 -10.47
CA CYS A 167 -1.50 -12.49 -9.79
C CYS A 167 -2.68 -11.89 -10.57
N GLY A 168 -2.42 -11.02 -11.56
CA GLY A 168 -3.45 -10.39 -12.41
C GLY A 168 -4.15 -11.34 -13.36
N HIS A 169 -3.66 -12.58 -13.48
CA HIS A 169 -4.28 -13.66 -14.27
C HIS A 169 -4.96 -14.73 -13.43
N GLN A 170 -4.91 -14.64 -12.09
CA GLN A 170 -5.37 -15.72 -11.21
C GLN A 170 -6.87 -15.71 -10.91
N GLY A 171 -7.67 -14.89 -11.59
CA GLY A 171 -9.14 -14.92 -11.52
C GLY A 171 -9.68 -14.96 -10.10
N LYS A 172 -9.64 -13.82 -9.40
CA LYS A 172 -10.32 -13.64 -8.11
C LYS A 172 -11.41 -12.59 -8.24
#